data_AF-W2ZZ37-F1
#
_entry.id   AF-W2ZZ37-F1
#
_cell.length_a   1.000
_cell.length_b   1.000
_cell.length_c   1.000
_cell.angle_alpha   90.00
_cell.angle_beta   90.00
_cell.angle_gamma   90.00
#
_symmetry.space_group_name_H-M   'P 1'
#
loop_
_entity.id
_entity.type
_entity.pdbx_description
1 polymer ?
#
loop_
_entity_poly.entity_id
_entity_poly.type
_entity_poly.pdbx_seq_one_letter_code
_entity_poly.pdbx_strand_id
1 'polypeptide(L)' 'MSKRGRRTGYNNFSIPEQLLLFEIVDDIRPLGKDMWEQVAEQYNYRQPRGTCESDYESLRRKFINLVDK' A
#
# COMPACT_ATOMS: atom_id res chain seq x y z
N MET A 1 -20.49 -16.15 -18.29
CA MET A 1 -19.55 -15.01 -18.24
C MET A 1 -19.59 -14.39 -16.85
N SER A 2 -18.72 -14.82 -15.95
CA SER A 2 -18.70 -14.31 -14.57
C SER A 2 -18.19 -12.88 -14.58
N LYS A 3 -19.11 -11.91 -14.55
CA LYS A 3 -18.80 -10.51 -14.24
C LYS A 3 -18.19 -10.51 -12.85
N ARG A 4 -16.84 -10.45 -12.79
CA ARG A 4 -16.08 -10.18 -11.58
C ARG A 4 -16.57 -8.83 -11.07
N GLY A 5 -17.56 -8.86 -10.17
CA GLY A 5 -18.05 -7.67 -9.50
C GLY A 5 -16.84 -6.93 -8.97
N ARG A 6 -16.65 -5.69 -9.44
CA ARG A 6 -15.71 -4.76 -8.81
C ARG A 6 -16.12 -4.74 -7.34
N ARG A 7 -15.29 -5.31 -6.48
CA ARG A 7 -15.48 -5.24 -5.03
C ARG A 7 -15.45 -3.76 -4.67
N THR A 8 -16.63 -3.19 -4.48
CA THR A 8 -16.85 -1.85 -3.94
C THR A 8 -16.16 -1.81 -2.58
N GLY A 9 -14.95 -1.22 -2.54
CA GLY A 9 -14.06 -1.28 -1.37
C GLY A 9 -12.59 -1.54 -1.69
N TYR A 10 -12.23 -1.89 -2.94
CA TYR A 10 -10.83 -1.78 -3.37
C TYR A 10 -10.50 -0.30 -3.50
N ASN A 11 -9.92 0.30 -2.47
CA ASN A 11 -9.19 1.57 -2.62
C ASN A 11 -8.06 1.28 -3.62
N ASN A 12 -8.34 1.57 -4.89
CA ASN A 12 -7.33 1.53 -5.92
C ASN A 12 -6.38 2.67 -5.60
N PHE A 13 -5.26 2.34 -4.94
CA PHE A 13 -4.11 3.22 -4.84
C PHE A 13 -3.90 3.86 -6.21
N SER A 14 -4.00 5.17 -6.26
CA SER A 14 -3.67 5.98 -7.42
C SER A 14 -2.21 5.75 -7.81
N ILE A 15 -1.82 6.11 -9.04
CA ILE A 15 -0.42 5.97 -9.46
C ILE A 15 0.56 6.68 -8.51
N PRO A 16 0.29 7.92 -8.05
CA PRO A 16 1.15 8.58 -7.06
C PRO A 16 1.28 7.79 -5.75
N GLU A 17 0.18 7.22 -5.25
CA GLU A 17 0.18 6.40 -4.03
C GLU A 17 0.98 5.10 -4.21
N GLN A 18 0.91 4.49 -5.39
CA GLN A 18 1.71 3.29 -5.69
C GLN A 18 3.20 3.64 -5.77
N LEU A 19 3.56 4.73 -6.43
CA LEU A 19 4.96 5.19 -6.52
C LEU A 19 5.52 5.53 -5.14
N LEU A 20 4.73 6.22 -4.31
CA LEU A 20 5.10 6.53 -2.93
C LEU A 20 5.34 5.25 -2.12
N LEU A 21 4.46 4.25 -2.27
CA LEU A 21 4.65 2.94 -1.63
C LEU A 21 5.95 2.26 -2.09
N PHE A 22 6.27 2.31 -3.39
CA PHE A 22 7.53 1.76 -3.91
C PHE A 22 8.75 2.47 -3.34
N GLU A 23 8.72 3.80 -3.27
CA GLU A 23 9.82 4.61 -2.72
C GLU A 23 10.09 4.24 -1.25
N ILE A 24 9.04 4.17 -0.43
CA ILE A 24 9.16 3.84 1.00
C ILE A 24 9.65 2.39 1.19
N VAL A 25 9.15 1.46 0.37
CA VAL A 25 9.55 0.05 0.45
C VAL A 25 11.01 -0.15 -0.01
N ASP A 26 11.49 0.60 -1.00
CA ASP A 26 12.90 0.54 -1.43
C ASP A 26 13.85 1.15 -0.38
N ASP A 27 13.39 2.17 0.34
CA ASP A 27 14.12 2.81 1.45
C ASP A 27 14.21 1.87 2.68
N ILE A 28 13.09 1.30 3.12
CA ILE A 28 13.02 0.48 4.34
C ILE A 28 13.47 -0.97 4.10
N ARG A 29 13.29 -1.50 2.87
CA ARG A 29 13.51 -2.91 2.51
C ARG A 29 12.90 -3.89 3.53
N PRO A 30 11.57 -3.86 3.71
CA PRO A 30 10.92 -4.57 4.80
C PRO A 30 11.02 -6.10 4.65
N LEU A 31 11.72 -6.74 5.60
CA LEU A 31 11.89 -8.20 5.68
C LEU A 31 10.88 -8.88 6.60
N GLY A 32 10.32 -8.12 7.55
CA GLY A 32 9.45 -8.63 8.62
C GLY A 32 8.32 -7.68 8.97
N LYS A 33 7.42 -8.13 9.87
CA LYS A 33 6.22 -7.38 10.29
C LYS A 33 6.55 -5.98 10.79
N ASP A 34 7.52 -5.87 11.71
CA ASP A 34 7.90 -4.60 12.34
C ASP A 34 8.37 -3.55 11.32
N MET A 35 9.04 -3.99 10.24
CA MET A 35 9.46 -3.10 9.15
C MET A 35 8.29 -2.69 8.27
N TRP A 36 7.31 -3.57 8.06
CA TRP A 36 6.08 -3.20 7.37
C TRP A 36 5.23 -2.21 8.17
N GLU A 37 5.25 -2.29 9.51
CA GLU A 37 4.63 -1.26 10.37
C GLU A 37 5.31 0.10 10.18
N GLN A 38 6.65 0.14 10.08
CA GLN A 38 7.37 1.37 9.73
C GLN A 38 7.03 1.90 8.33
N VAL A 39 6.84 1.01 7.34
CA VAL A 39 6.34 1.40 6.00
C VAL A 39 4.97 2.06 6.12
N ALA A 40 4.06 1.51 6.93
CA ALA A 40 2.74 2.08 7.12
C ALA A 40 2.78 3.46 7.81
N GLU A 41 3.62 3.60 8.84
CA GLU A 41 3.82 4.88 9.52
C GLU A 41 4.36 5.95 8.56
N GLN A 42 5.41 5.63 7.80
CA GLN A 42 5.98 6.54 6.79
C GLN A 42 4.98 6.86 5.68
N TYR A 43 4.22 5.86 5.22
CA TYR A 43 3.21 6.04 4.19
C TYR A 43 2.12 7.01 4.67
N ASN A 44 1.56 6.76 5.85
CA ASN A 44 0.51 7.60 6.44
C ASN A 44 1.01 9.01 6.79
N TYR A 45 2.26 9.15 7.22
CA TYR A 45 2.88 10.46 7.49
C TYR A 45 2.99 11.32 6.22
N ARG A 46 3.30 10.70 5.07
CA ARG A 46 3.44 11.38 3.78
C ARG A 46 2.11 11.64 3.09
N GLN A 47 1.00 11.10 3.61
CA GLN A 47 -0.34 11.39 3.09
C GLN A 47 -0.85 12.76 3.54
N PRO A 48 -1.71 13.42 2.74
CA PRO A 48 -2.40 14.63 3.16
C PRO A 48 -3.21 14.39 4.45
N ARG A 49 -3.20 15.38 5.35
CA ARG A 49 -4.02 15.34 6.57
C ARG A 49 -5.49 15.12 6.22
N GLY A 50 -6.11 14.12 6.84
CA GLY A 50 -7.50 13.72 6.56
C GLY A 50 -7.64 12.52 5.61
N THR A 51 -6.54 12.01 5.08
CA THR A 51 -6.53 10.73 4.36
C THR A 51 -6.71 9.59 5.37
N CYS A 52 -7.53 8.59 5.01
CA CYS A 52 -7.73 7.41 5.85
C CYS A 52 -6.42 6.63 5.94
N GLU A 53 -5.96 6.39 7.18
CA GLU A 53 -4.72 5.64 7.44
C GLU A 53 -4.81 4.24 6.83
N SER A 54 -3.75 3.84 6.12
CA SER A 54 -3.62 2.53 5.53
C SER A 54 -2.89 1.59 6.49
N ASP A 55 -3.45 0.40 6.70
CA ASP A 55 -2.83 -0.65 7.50
C ASP A 55 -1.65 -1.30 6.76
N TYR A 56 -0.64 -1.74 7.50
CA TYR A 56 0.55 -2.38 6.94
C TYR A 56 0.22 -3.63 6.11
N GLU A 57 -0.79 -4.42 6.50
CA GLU A 57 -1.21 -5.60 5.73
C GLU A 57 -1.77 -5.21 4.37
N SER A 58 -2.50 -4.09 4.31
CA SER A 58 -3.05 -3.56 3.06
C SER A 58 -1.95 -3.08 2.12
N LEU A 59 -0.94 -2.37 2.64
CA LEU A 59 0.21 -1.89 1.89
C LEU A 59 1.08 -3.05 1.40
N ARG A 60 1.40 -4.01 2.28
CA ARG A 60 2.15 -5.22 1.93
C ARG A 60 1.46 -6.02 0.84
N ARG A 61 0.16 -6.29 1.01
CA ARG A 61 -0.63 -7.01 0.01
C ARG A 61 -0.67 -6.26 -1.32
N LYS A 62 -0.77 -4.93 -1.29
CA LYS A 62 -0.75 -4.12 -2.51
C LYS A 62 0.59 -4.22 -3.23
N PHE A 63 1.70 -4.07 -2.50
CA PHE A 63 3.05 -4.18 -3.06
C PHE A 63 3.30 -5.55 -3.69
N ILE A 64 2.98 -6.65 -2.98
CA ILE A 64 3.13 -8.01 -3.52
C ILE A 64 2.34 -8.19 -4.82
N ASN A 65 1.08 -7.71 -4.86
CA ASN A 65 0.27 -7.78 -6.09
C ASN A 65 0.79 -6.91 -7.24
N LEU A 66 1.62 -5.89 -6.96
CA LEU A 66 2.24 -5.04 -7.97
C LEU A 66 3.55 -5.64 -8.51
N VAL A 67 4.30 -6.36 -7.66
CA VAL A 67 5.59 -7.00 -8.03
C VAL A 67 5.39 -8.38 -8.67
N ASP A 68 4.35 -9.12 -8.29
CA ASP A 68 4.03 -10.46 -8.82
C ASP A 68 3.45 -10.44 -10.24
N LYS A 69 3.26 -9.25 -10.83
CA LYS A 69 2.74 -9.04 -12.19
C LYS A 69 3.81 -8.57 -13.14
#